data_AF-A0A847X815-F1
#
_entry.id   AF-A0A847X815-F1
#
_cell.length_a   1.000
_cell.length_b   1.000
_cell.length_c   1.000
_cell.angle_alpha   90.00
_cell.angle_beta   90.00
_cell.angle_gamma   90.00
#
_symmetry.space_group_name_H-M   'P 1'
#
loop_
_entity.id
_entity.type
_entity.pdbx_description
1 polymer ?
#
loop_
_entity_poly.entity_id
_entity_poly.type
_entity_poly.pdbx_seq_one_letter_code
_entity_poly.pdbx_strand_id
1 'polypeptide(L)'
;MLKKHFEKIVLAAAILILAFMGFLNQKWADEERIKPQHIKTAGEESKSSEEPEEIFVHLTGEIKNPGVISLKQGDRLVDAIQIAGGHTTNADIENINLALKIEDEMKIHIPKIGEIKADYEIQGVMDSGNKENLVNINNATKEELMTLPSIGEIKAQKIIDFREKQKFEKKEDLKNVSGIGDKTYEELEELITI
;
A
#
# COMPACT_ATOMS: atom_id res chain seq x y z
N MET A 1 -28.18 54.88 64.36
CA MET A 1 -28.62 54.99 62.95
C MET A 1 -27.92 54.02 61.99
N LEU A 2 -26.71 53.50 62.28
CA LEU A 2 -25.98 52.61 61.35
C LEU A 2 -26.66 51.26 61.02
N LYS A 3 -27.38 50.63 61.96
CA LYS A 3 -27.99 49.29 61.73
C LYS A 3 -29.06 49.28 60.63
N LYS A 4 -29.83 50.37 60.45
CA LYS A 4 -30.87 50.48 59.41
C LYS A 4 -30.33 50.58 57.98
N HIS A 5 -29.08 51.02 57.82
CA HIS A 5 -28.44 51.10 56.50
C HIS A 5 -27.71 49.80 56.15
N PHE A 6 -27.26 49.03 57.16
CA PHE A 6 -26.58 47.76 56.96
C PHE A 6 -27.47 46.71 56.28
N GLU A 7 -28.72 46.54 56.71
CA GLU A 7 -29.67 45.61 56.07
C GLU A 7 -29.96 45.98 54.60
N LYS A 8 -30.00 47.28 54.29
CA LYS A 8 -30.20 47.77 52.92
C LYS A 8 -28.98 47.52 52.03
N ILE A 9 -27.78 47.61 52.59
CA ILE A 9 -26.52 47.33 51.88
C ILE A 9 -26.40 45.84 51.57
N VAL A 10 -26.75 44.97 52.52
CA VAL A 10 -26.75 43.51 52.33
C VAL A 10 -27.76 43.09 51.27
N LEU A 11 -28.97 43.68 51.29
CA LEU A 11 -30.00 43.42 50.28
C LEU A 11 -29.56 43.87 48.88
N ALA A 12 -28.92 45.04 48.76
CA ALA A 12 -28.39 45.54 47.50
C ALA A 12 -27.25 44.67 46.93
N ALA A 13 -26.36 44.18 47.80
CA ALA A 13 -25.29 43.26 47.41
C ALA A 13 -25.83 41.91 46.94
N ALA A 14 -26.86 41.36 47.61
CA ALA A 14 -27.49 40.10 47.20
C ALA A 14 -28.18 40.21 45.83
N ILE A 15 -28.82 41.34 45.53
CA ILE A 15 -29.44 41.61 44.22
C ILE A 15 -28.37 41.73 43.13
N LEU A 16 -27.23 42.36 43.42
CA LEU A 16 -26.11 42.44 42.48
C LEU A 16 -25.47 41.07 42.20
N ILE A 17 -25.34 40.22 43.22
CA ILE A 17 -24.83 38.85 43.06
C ILE A 17 -25.80 38.00 42.23
N LEU A 18 -27.11 38.12 42.46
CA LEU A 18 -28.13 37.42 41.68
C LEU A 18 -28.19 37.92 40.23
N ALA A 19 -28.04 39.23 40.01
CA ALA A 19 -27.93 39.80 38.67
C ALA A 19 -26.64 39.35 37.96
N PHE A 20 -25.52 39.26 38.68
CA PHE A 20 -24.24 38.78 38.15
C PHE A 20 -24.26 37.27 37.85
N MET A 21 -24.89 36.45 38.70
CA MET A 21 -25.14 35.04 38.42
C MET A 21 -26.08 34.86 37.23
N GLY A 22 -27.13 35.67 37.10
CA GLY A 22 -28.01 35.67 35.92
C GLY A 22 -27.25 36.02 34.63
N PHE A 23 -26.36 37.02 34.69
CA PHE A 23 -25.50 37.42 33.57
C PHE A 23 -24.45 36.36 33.19
N LEU A 24 -23.86 35.67 34.18
CA LEU A 24 -22.97 34.53 33.95
C LEU A 24 -23.70 33.35 33.29
N ASN A 25 -24.94 33.08 33.71
CA ASN A 25 -25.76 32.02 33.12
C ASN A 25 -26.23 32.36 31.69
N GLN A 26 -26.37 33.66 31.38
CA GLN A 26 -26.78 34.13 30.05
C GLN A 26 -25.67 33.91 29.00
N LYS A 27 -24.39 33.86 29.41
CA LYS A 27 -23.26 33.62 28.50
C LYS A 27 -23.00 32.14 28.17
N TRP A 28 -23.65 31.20 28.86
CA TRP A 28 -23.55 29.76 28.62
C TRP A 28 -24.76 29.17 27.88
N ALA A 29 -25.79 29.98 27.58
CA ALA A 29 -27.01 29.54 26.90
C ALA A 29 -27.04 29.80 25.38
N ASP A 30 -26.09 30.58 24.84
CA ASP A 30 -26.06 30.96 23.41
C ASP A 30 -25.27 29.98 22.51
N GLU A 31 -24.52 29.03 23.08
CA GLU A 31 -23.72 28.05 22.29
C GLU A 31 -24.51 26.78 21.91
N GLU A 32 -25.75 26.61 22.40
CA GLU A 32 -26.63 25.46 22.09
C GLU A 32 -27.84 25.80 21.20
N ARG A 33 -27.89 26.97 20.55
CA ARG A 33 -29.05 27.41 19.74
C ARG A 33 -28.75 27.71 18.28
N ILE A 34 -28.16 26.74 17.58
CA ILE A 34 -28.42 26.58 16.14
C ILE A 34 -29.02 25.19 15.90
N LYS A 35 -30.35 25.10 16.03
CA LYS A 35 -31.15 24.07 15.36
C LYS A 35 -31.81 24.71 14.13
N PRO A 36 -31.53 24.24 12.91
CA PRO A 36 -32.47 24.37 11.81
C PRO A 36 -33.35 23.11 11.77
N GLN A 37 -34.66 23.28 12.00
CA GLN A 37 -35.65 22.29 11.58
C GLN A 37 -36.09 22.58 10.13
N HIS A 38 -35.97 21.52 9.32
CA HIS A 38 -36.66 21.18 8.07
C HIS A 38 -36.61 22.14 6.87
N ILE A 39 -35.72 21.81 5.94
CA ILE A 39 -36.04 21.77 4.51
C ILE A 39 -35.95 20.30 4.08
N LYS A 40 -37.04 19.72 3.58
CA LYS A 40 -36.98 18.49 2.79
C LYS A 40 -36.28 18.84 1.48
N THR A 41 -35.00 18.51 1.37
CA THR A 41 -34.27 18.47 0.10
C THR A 41 -33.30 17.31 0.19
N ALA A 42 -33.34 16.45 -0.82
CA ALA A 42 -32.53 15.25 -0.96
C ALA A 42 -31.03 15.59 -0.88
N GLY A 43 -30.29 14.79 -0.12
CA GLY A 43 -28.84 14.94 0.04
C GLY A 43 -28.42 14.64 1.49
N GLU A 44 -28.54 13.39 1.90
CA GLU A 44 -27.86 12.89 3.09
C GLU A 44 -26.34 12.89 2.80
N GLU A 45 -25.63 13.93 3.24
CA GLU A 45 -24.19 13.80 3.50
C GLU A 45 -24.04 13.18 4.88
N SER A 46 -23.97 11.86 4.90
CA SER A 46 -23.44 11.09 6.03
C SER A 46 -21.98 11.50 6.26
N LYS A 47 -21.71 12.23 7.34
CA LYS A 47 -20.38 12.18 7.97
C LYS A 47 -20.25 10.80 8.60
N SER A 48 -19.87 9.83 7.78
CA SER A 48 -19.31 8.57 8.25
C SER A 48 -18.03 8.93 9.00
N SER A 49 -18.00 8.69 10.31
CA SER A 49 -16.74 8.46 11.00
C SER A 49 -16.24 7.11 10.53
N GLU A 50 -15.59 7.08 9.37
CA GLU A 50 -14.82 5.93 8.93
C GLU A 50 -13.68 5.75 9.94
N GLU A 51 -13.88 4.85 10.91
CA GLU A 51 -12.71 4.31 11.61
C GLU A 51 -11.82 3.67 10.55
N PRO A 52 -10.51 3.95 10.55
CA PRO A 52 -9.62 3.45 9.51
C PRO A 52 -9.70 1.92 9.52
N GLU A 53 -10.07 1.33 8.38
CA GLU A 53 -10.11 -0.13 8.23
C GLU A 53 -8.73 -0.70 8.58
N GLU A 54 -8.69 -1.69 9.47
CA GLU A 54 -7.46 -2.42 9.77
C GLU A 54 -7.20 -3.47 8.68
N ILE A 55 -5.94 -3.60 8.28
CA ILE A 55 -5.46 -4.59 7.32
C ILE A 55 -4.37 -5.46 7.95
N PHE A 56 -4.26 -6.71 7.51
CA PHE A 56 -3.32 -7.70 8.02
C PHE A 56 -2.31 -8.13 6.96
N VAL A 57 -1.04 -7.98 7.28
CA VAL A 57 0.06 -8.15 6.31
C VAL A 57 1.13 -9.04 6.91
N HIS A 58 1.66 -9.97 6.10
CA HIS A 58 2.72 -10.89 6.52
C HIS A 58 4.10 -10.35 6.11
N LEU A 59 4.91 -9.93 7.10
CA LEU A 59 6.29 -9.51 6.89
C LEU A 59 7.30 -10.64 7.14
N THR A 60 8.26 -10.80 6.23
CA THR A 60 9.34 -11.80 6.32
C THR A 60 10.69 -11.18 5.96
N GLY A 61 11.80 -11.92 6.19
CA GLY A 61 13.14 -11.49 5.78
C GLY A 61 13.88 -10.69 6.86
N GLU A 62 14.67 -9.70 6.43
CA GLU A 62 15.56 -8.91 7.28
C GLU A 62 14.82 -7.82 8.09
N ILE A 63 13.90 -8.27 8.94
CA ILE A 63 13.10 -7.44 9.83
C ILE A 63 13.15 -7.98 11.27
N LYS A 64 13.05 -7.09 12.28
CA LYS A 64 13.25 -7.49 13.68
C LYS A 64 12.17 -8.41 14.21
N ASN A 65 10.91 -8.14 13.88
CA ASN A 65 9.78 -8.97 14.29
C ASN A 65 9.00 -9.45 13.05
N PRO A 66 9.46 -10.53 12.37
CA PRO A 66 8.71 -11.14 11.28
C PRO A 66 7.39 -11.75 11.77
N GLY A 67 6.40 -11.81 10.90
CA GLY A 67 5.07 -12.36 11.19
C GLY A 67 3.95 -11.53 10.57
N VAL A 68 2.73 -11.83 10.97
CA VAL A 68 1.54 -11.07 10.57
C VAL A 68 1.36 -9.88 11.51
N ILE A 69 1.20 -8.68 10.95
CA ILE A 69 0.97 -7.44 11.69
C ILE A 69 -0.33 -6.78 11.24
N SER A 70 -0.94 -5.99 12.14
CA SER A 70 -2.08 -5.12 11.81
C SER A 70 -1.60 -3.71 11.48
N LEU A 71 -2.16 -3.12 10.43
CA LEU A 71 -1.88 -1.79 9.90
C LEU A 71 -3.19 -1.06 9.63
N LYS A 72 -3.13 0.26 9.45
CA LYS A 72 -4.27 1.02 8.95
C LYS A 72 -4.29 1.00 7.44
N GLN A 73 -5.48 0.95 6.84
CA GLN A 73 -5.64 1.07 5.41
C GLN A 73 -5.00 2.38 4.91
N GLY A 74 -4.12 2.26 3.91
CA GLY A 74 -3.35 3.37 3.35
C GLY A 74 -1.97 3.57 3.96
N ASP A 75 -1.62 2.84 5.03
CA ASP A 75 -0.24 2.77 5.55
C ASP A 75 0.72 2.27 4.46
N ARG A 76 1.97 2.69 4.56
CA ARG A 76 3.03 2.36 3.61
C ARG A 76 4.01 1.34 4.17
N LEU A 77 4.86 0.81 3.31
CA LEU A 77 5.90 -0.14 3.68
C LEU A 77 6.82 0.35 4.79
N VAL A 78 7.15 1.64 4.81
CA VAL A 78 7.91 2.24 5.91
C VAL A 78 7.21 2.12 7.26
N ASP A 79 5.88 2.28 7.29
CA ASP A 79 5.07 2.22 8.51
C ASP A 79 5.00 0.78 9.02
N ALA A 80 4.80 -0.17 8.10
CA ALA A 80 4.85 -1.60 8.40
C ALA A 80 6.21 -2.04 8.97
N ILE A 81 7.30 -1.57 8.37
CA ILE A 81 8.65 -1.84 8.88
C ILE A 81 8.85 -1.28 10.28
N GLN A 82 8.36 -0.06 10.54
CA GLN A 82 8.44 0.57 11.85
C GLN A 82 7.65 -0.22 12.90
N ILE A 83 6.43 -0.63 12.58
CA ILE A 83 5.55 -1.41 13.47
C ILE A 83 6.18 -2.77 13.81
N ALA A 84 6.83 -3.41 12.85
CA ALA A 84 7.59 -4.64 13.07
C ALA A 84 8.95 -4.42 13.79
N GLY A 85 9.19 -3.23 14.36
CA GLY A 85 10.38 -2.93 15.18
C GLY A 85 11.59 -2.43 14.38
N GLY A 86 11.41 -2.17 13.09
CA GLY A 86 12.46 -1.79 12.16
C GLY A 86 13.11 -2.99 11.47
N HIS A 87 13.97 -2.69 10.52
CA HIS A 87 14.78 -3.65 9.78
C HIS A 87 16.02 -4.10 10.58
N THR A 88 16.65 -5.20 10.17
CA THR A 88 17.96 -5.61 10.70
C THR A 88 19.09 -4.81 10.04
N THR A 89 20.32 -4.89 10.55
CA THR A 89 21.48 -4.23 9.93
C THR A 89 21.88 -4.81 8.58
N ASN A 90 21.35 -5.97 8.20
CA ASN A 90 21.67 -6.64 6.95
C ASN A 90 20.57 -6.43 5.89
N ALA A 91 19.53 -5.67 6.21
CA ALA A 91 18.44 -5.40 5.28
C ALA A 91 18.88 -4.47 4.14
N ASP A 92 18.45 -4.79 2.92
CA ASP A 92 18.72 -3.98 1.74
C ASP A 92 17.59 -2.95 1.51
N ILE A 93 17.46 -2.01 2.44
CA ILE A 93 16.39 -1.01 2.42
C ILE A 93 16.51 -0.02 1.27
N GLU A 94 17.73 0.24 0.77
CA GLU A 94 17.96 1.17 -0.33
C GLU A 94 17.35 0.68 -1.65
N ASN A 95 17.14 -0.63 -1.78
CA ASN A 95 16.55 -1.22 -2.97
C ASN A 95 15.03 -1.40 -2.89
N ILE A 96 14.39 -1.21 -1.73
CA ILE A 96 12.93 -1.39 -1.57
C ILE A 96 12.14 -0.09 -1.75
N ASN A 97 10.94 -0.16 -2.32
CA ASN A 97 10.04 0.99 -2.39
C ASN A 97 9.31 1.22 -1.04
N LEU A 98 9.95 1.94 -0.13
CA LEU A 98 9.38 2.32 1.17
C LEU A 98 8.07 3.13 1.09
N ALA A 99 7.85 3.81 -0.03
CA ALA A 99 6.67 4.65 -0.25
C ALA A 99 5.44 3.85 -0.73
N LEU A 100 5.61 2.56 -0.98
CA LEU A 100 4.54 1.70 -1.45
C LEU A 100 3.41 1.61 -0.41
N LYS A 101 2.18 1.82 -0.86
CA LYS A 101 0.98 1.55 -0.06
C LYS A 101 0.78 0.05 0.11
N ILE A 102 0.41 -0.34 1.32
CA ILE A 102 0.12 -1.73 1.62
C ILE A 102 -1.39 -1.95 1.59
N GLU A 103 -1.79 -3.10 1.06
CA GLU A 103 -3.16 -3.59 1.01
C GLU A 103 -3.29 -4.84 1.88
N ASP A 104 -4.53 -5.21 2.19
CA ASP A 104 -4.82 -6.38 3.01
C ASP A 104 -4.33 -7.67 2.35
N GLU A 105 -4.05 -8.67 3.18
CA GLU A 105 -3.60 -10.00 2.77
C GLU A 105 -2.23 -10.05 2.05
N MET A 106 -1.53 -8.91 1.91
CA MET A 106 -0.20 -8.87 1.30
C MET A 106 0.83 -9.67 2.11
N LYS A 107 1.71 -10.37 1.39
CA LYS A 107 2.97 -10.89 1.93
C LYS A 107 4.14 -10.09 1.39
N ILE A 108 4.97 -9.56 2.28
CA ILE A 108 6.10 -8.70 1.93
C ILE A 108 7.38 -9.28 2.52
N HIS A 109 8.40 -9.37 1.68
CA HIS A 109 9.73 -9.83 2.05
C HIS A 109 10.71 -8.66 2.08
N ILE A 110 11.41 -8.47 3.20
CA ILE A 110 12.50 -7.51 3.32
C ILE A 110 13.81 -8.21 2.94
N PRO A 111 14.45 -7.84 1.81
CA PRO A 111 15.63 -8.53 1.32
C PRO A 111 16.85 -8.25 2.19
N LYS A 112 17.83 -9.17 2.14
CA LYS A 112 19.17 -8.95 2.66
C LYS A 112 20.09 -8.29 1.63
N ILE A 113 21.09 -7.52 2.09
CA ILE A 113 22.12 -6.93 1.22
C ILE A 113 22.78 -8.03 0.38
N GLY A 114 22.73 -7.87 -0.95
CA GLY A 114 23.26 -8.82 -1.91
C GLY A 114 22.39 -10.06 -2.15
N GLU A 115 21.17 -10.10 -1.60
CA GLU A 115 20.17 -11.09 -1.99
C GLU A 115 19.65 -10.76 -3.39
N ILE A 116 20.04 -11.60 -4.36
CA ILE A 116 19.50 -11.53 -5.71
C ILE A 116 18.16 -12.27 -5.71
N LYS A 117 17.06 -11.53 -5.64
CA LYS A 117 15.74 -12.04 -6.02
C LYS A 117 15.17 -11.17 -7.13
N ALA A 118 14.82 -11.85 -8.21
CA ALA A 118 13.96 -11.34 -9.27
C ALA A 118 12.65 -10.91 -8.63
N ASP A 119 12.33 -9.64 -8.81
CA ASP A 119 11.08 -8.98 -8.45
C ASP A 119 10.71 -8.95 -6.96
N TYR A 120 10.36 -7.75 -6.51
CA TYR A 120 9.60 -7.54 -5.29
C TYR A 120 8.25 -8.25 -5.45
N GLU A 121 8.19 -9.54 -5.14
CA GLU A 121 6.92 -10.28 -5.08
C GLU A 121 6.13 -9.79 -3.88
N ILE A 122 5.36 -8.73 -4.12
CA ILE A 122 4.22 -8.37 -3.30
C ILE A 122 3.10 -9.25 -3.81
N GLN A 123 3.07 -10.49 -3.31
CA GLN A 123 1.92 -11.36 -3.49
C GLN A 123 0.79 -10.78 -2.63
N GLY A 124 -0.02 -9.93 -3.26
CA GLY A 124 -1.25 -9.38 -2.69
C GLY A 124 -1.89 -8.33 -3.57
N VAL A 125 -1.89 -8.54 -4.89
CA VAL A 125 -2.88 -7.92 -5.79
C VAL A 125 -3.38 -9.03 -6.70
N MET A 126 -4.54 -9.59 -6.39
CA MET A 126 -5.25 -10.40 -7.37
C MET A 126 -5.87 -9.47 -8.42
N ASP A 127 -5.68 -9.90 -9.66
CA ASP A 127 -6.48 -9.58 -10.86
C ASP A 127 -6.01 -8.42 -11.76
N SER A 128 -5.06 -8.72 -12.65
CA SER A 128 -5.32 -8.67 -14.10
C SER A 128 -4.11 -9.15 -14.88
N GLY A 129 -4.18 -10.39 -15.37
CA GLY A 129 -3.26 -10.92 -16.37
C GLY A 129 -2.05 -11.60 -15.76
N ASN A 130 -2.14 -12.91 -15.68
CA ASN A 130 -1.01 -13.82 -15.57
C ASN A 130 -0.12 -13.69 -16.83
N LYS A 131 0.56 -12.53 -17.02
CA LYS A 131 1.82 -12.46 -17.74
C LYS A 131 2.88 -12.98 -16.77
N GLU A 132 2.79 -14.27 -16.49
CA GLU A 132 3.85 -15.00 -15.83
C GLU A 132 5.12 -14.71 -16.61
N ASN A 133 6.03 -13.96 -15.98
CA ASN A 133 7.47 -14.06 -16.19
C ASN A 133 7.93 -14.37 -17.63
N LEU A 134 7.38 -13.64 -18.62
CA LEU A 134 7.61 -13.96 -20.03
C LEU A 134 9.08 -13.73 -20.35
N VAL A 135 9.73 -14.74 -20.90
CA VAL A 135 11.15 -14.66 -21.26
C VAL A 135 11.30 -13.79 -22.50
N ASN A 136 11.95 -12.64 -22.38
CA ASN A 136 12.24 -11.77 -23.51
C ASN A 136 13.34 -12.39 -24.39
N ILE A 137 13.02 -12.91 -25.57
CA ILE A 137 13.99 -13.63 -26.41
C ILE A 137 15.12 -12.74 -26.95
N ASN A 138 14.93 -11.41 -27.00
CA ASN A 138 15.95 -10.47 -27.43
C ASN A 138 16.96 -10.09 -26.34
N ASN A 139 16.58 -10.21 -25.07
CA ASN A 139 17.34 -9.71 -23.93
C ASN A 139 17.70 -10.78 -22.89
N ALA A 140 16.95 -11.88 -22.81
CA ALA A 140 17.15 -12.94 -21.83
C ALA A 140 18.57 -13.52 -21.88
N THR A 141 19.13 -13.80 -20.71
CA THR A 141 20.35 -14.55 -20.51
C THR A 141 20.20 -16.00 -20.97
N LYS A 142 21.32 -16.71 -21.10
CA LYS A 142 21.30 -18.12 -21.49
C LYS A 142 20.54 -18.96 -20.46
N GLU A 143 20.71 -18.64 -19.19
CA GLU A 143 20.08 -19.28 -18.04
C GLU A 143 18.56 -19.05 -18.05
N GLU A 144 18.11 -17.83 -18.32
CA GLU A 144 16.67 -17.50 -18.45
C GLU A 144 16.05 -18.19 -19.66
N LEU A 145 16.75 -18.29 -20.80
CA LEU A 145 16.27 -19.05 -21.95
C LEU A 145 16.13 -20.55 -21.64
N MET A 146 16.98 -21.08 -20.76
CA MET A 146 16.95 -22.50 -20.36
C MET A 146 15.83 -22.83 -19.37
N THR A 147 15.11 -21.85 -18.83
CA THR A 147 13.90 -22.12 -18.03
C THR A 147 12.71 -22.51 -18.91
N LEU A 148 12.77 -22.19 -20.20
CA LEU A 148 11.73 -22.49 -21.16
C LEU A 148 11.67 -24.00 -21.47
N PRO A 149 10.45 -24.58 -21.60
CA PRO A 149 10.30 -25.98 -21.94
C PRO A 149 10.99 -26.29 -23.27
N SER A 150 11.59 -27.47 -23.36
CA SER A 150 12.26 -27.93 -24.59
C SER A 150 13.46 -27.07 -25.05
N ILE A 151 13.92 -26.08 -24.26
CA ILE A 151 15.12 -25.26 -24.50
C ILE A 151 16.25 -25.66 -23.54
N GLY A 152 17.18 -26.48 -24.04
CA GLY A 152 18.44 -26.77 -23.35
C GLY A 152 19.58 -25.86 -23.79
N GLU A 153 20.76 -26.07 -23.22
CA GLU A 153 21.96 -25.26 -23.43
C GLU A 153 22.27 -24.97 -24.92
N ILE A 154 22.17 -25.99 -25.77
CA ILE A 154 22.45 -25.88 -27.21
C ILE A 154 21.43 -24.96 -27.91
N LYS A 155 20.14 -25.07 -27.56
CA LYS A 155 19.10 -24.25 -28.20
C LYS A 155 19.14 -22.81 -27.68
N ALA A 156 19.36 -22.62 -26.39
CA ALA A 156 19.54 -21.29 -25.80
C ALA A 156 20.70 -20.55 -26.48
N GLN A 157 21.84 -21.21 -26.69
CA GLN A 157 22.96 -20.62 -27.42
C GLN A 157 22.58 -20.22 -28.84
N LYS A 158 21.85 -21.06 -29.58
CA LYS A 158 21.41 -20.74 -30.94
C LYS A 158 20.46 -19.53 -31.01
N ILE A 159 19.61 -19.32 -30.00
CA ILE A 159 18.74 -18.14 -29.90
C ILE A 159 19.61 -16.89 -29.73
N ILE A 160 20.63 -16.95 -28.88
CA ILE A 160 21.60 -15.86 -28.68
C ILE A 160 22.38 -15.58 -29.97
N ASP A 161 22.93 -16.62 -30.60
CA ASP A 161 23.69 -16.49 -31.86
C ASP A 161 22.84 -15.92 -32.99
N PHE A 162 21.53 -16.21 -33.00
CA PHE A 162 20.58 -15.66 -33.96
C PHE A 162 20.38 -14.15 -33.72
N ARG A 163 20.03 -13.76 -32.48
CA ARG A 163 19.72 -12.35 -32.14
C ARG A 163 20.91 -11.40 -32.21
N GLU A 164 22.12 -11.93 -32.11
CA GLU A 164 23.37 -11.17 -32.34
C GLU A 164 23.54 -10.78 -33.81
N LYS A 165 23.00 -11.58 -34.74
CA LYS A 165 23.02 -11.31 -36.19
C LYS A 165 21.78 -10.53 -36.63
N GLN A 166 20.62 -10.91 -36.11
CA GLN A 166 19.33 -10.33 -36.44
C GLN A 166 18.37 -10.47 -35.25
N LYS A 167 17.91 -9.34 -34.70
CA LYS A 167 16.91 -9.32 -33.63
C LYS A 167 15.58 -9.94 -34.10
N PHE A 168 14.86 -10.55 -33.16
CA PHE A 168 13.51 -11.04 -33.41
C PHE A 168 12.55 -9.84 -33.42
N GLU A 169 11.72 -9.72 -34.45
CA GLU A 169 10.73 -8.65 -34.57
C GLU A 169 9.37 -9.10 -34.01
N LYS A 170 9.10 -10.39 -34.10
CA LYS A 170 7.88 -11.05 -33.61
C LYS A 170 8.21 -12.43 -33.04
N LYS A 171 7.33 -12.98 -32.20
CA LYS A 171 7.57 -14.25 -31.50
C LYS A 171 7.81 -15.40 -32.49
N GLU A 172 7.08 -15.41 -33.60
CA GLU A 172 7.13 -16.44 -34.64
C GLU A 172 8.50 -16.54 -35.31
N ASP A 173 9.31 -15.48 -35.26
CA ASP A 173 10.66 -15.48 -35.83
C ASP A 173 11.58 -16.50 -35.14
N LEU A 174 11.22 -16.96 -33.94
CA LEU A 174 11.92 -18.02 -33.23
C LEU A 174 11.98 -19.33 -34.03
N LYS A 175 11.03 -19.56 -34.95
CA LYS A 175 11.03 -20.72 -35.87
C LYS A 175 12.19 -20.69 -36.88
N ASN A 176 12.85 -19.54 -37.07
CA ASN A 176 14.02 -19.43 -37.93
C ASN A 176 15.31 -19.93 -37.23
N VAL A 177 15.25 -20.20 -35.93
CA VAL A 177 16.37 -20.76 -35.17
C VAL A 177 16.47 -22.27 -35.40
N SER A 178 17.65 -22.74 -35.81
CA SER A 178 17.90 -24.16 -36.06
C SER A 178 17.58 -25.04 -34.84
N GLY A 179 16.56 -25.90 -34.95
CA GLY A 179 16.13 -26.81 -33.89
C GLY A 179 14.93 -26.32 -33.07
N ILE A 180 14.31 -25.21 -33.48
CA ILE A 180 13.00 -24.74 -33.01
C ILE A 180 12.04 -24.84 -34.20
N GLY A 181 11.26 -25.93 -34.25
CA GLY A 181 10.19 -26.11 -35.24
C GLY A 181 8.83 -25.72 -34.67
N ASP A 182 7.76 -25.88 -35.46
CA ASP A 182 6.39 -25.50 -35.09
C ASP A 182 5.98 -26.03 -33.71
N LYS A 183 6.19 -27.32 -33.45
CA LYS A 183 5.85 -27.95 -32.17
C LYS A 183 6.56 -27.30 -30.97
N THR A 184 7.86 -27.02 -31.11
CA THR A 184 8.61 -26.37 -30.02
C THR A 184 8.16 -24.92 -29.86
N TYR A 185 7.83 -24.23 -30.94
CA TYR A 185 7.33 -22.87 -30.85
C TYR A 185 5.96 -22.79 -30.17
N GLU A 186 5.04 -23.71 -30.47
CA GLU A 186 3.71 -23.76 -29.82
C GLU A 186 3.81 -23.92 -28.30
N GLU A 187 4.78 -24.70 -27.81
CA GLU A 187 5.09 -24.85 -26.38
C GLU A 187 5.65 -23.56 -25.75
N LEU A 188 6.17 -22.63 -26.55
CA LEU A 188 6.89 -21.44 -26.11
C LEU A 188 6.11 -20.15 -26.31
N GLU A 189 5.15 -20.10 -27.23
CA GLU A 189 4.50 -18.88 -27.70
C GLU A 189 3.90 -18.05 -26.56
N GLU A 190 3.30 -18.72 -25.58
CA GLU A 190 2.67 -18.09 -24.41
C GLU A 190 3.66 -17.77 -23.28
N LEU A 191 4.90 -18.25 -23.37
CA LEU A 191 5.95 -18.10 -22.34
C LEU A 191 7.02 -17.07 -22.71
N ILE A 192 6.95 -16.50 -23.90
CA ILE A 192 7.97 -15.59 -24.44
C ILE A 192 7.42 -14.22 -24.82
N THR A 193 8.31 -13.24 -24.84
CA THR A 193 8.07 -11.89 -25.37
C THR A 193 9.26 -11.43 -26.22
N ILE A 194 9.08 -10.32 -26.95
CA ILE A 194 10.10 -9.67 -27.80
C ILE A 194 10.76 -8.51 -27.07
#